data_AF-A0A924KAT9-F1
#
_entry.id   AF-A0A924KAT9-F1
#
_cell.length_a   1.000
_cell.length_b   1.000
_cell.length_c   1.000
_cell.angle_alpha   90.00
_cell.angle_beta   90.00
_cell.angle_gamma   90.00
#
_symmetry.space_group_name_H-M   'P 1'
#
loop_
_entity.id
_entity.type
_entity.pdbx_description
1 polymer ?
#
loop_
_entity_poly.entity_id
_entity_poly.type
_entity_poly.pdbx_seq_one_letter_code
_entity_poly.pdbx_strand_id
1 'polypeptide(L)'
;FFRQRLARIRGDQRDFFIRDVCRATSAAPTYFSVAEIHSLSGVRYPLLDGGIFATNPSLSAFVEIKREPEELIPKDIYILSLGTGVSKRSYDSDELKDTKALFVVPALLDMMMGAATETSHFYMKQIFSFLGIPDHYVRLEPLNLQSVKEQLDAASPRNIDRLMALADRMISQRSAVIDLIVDNLIKLKLSQKEAIKDSKSLF
;
A
#
# COMPACT_ATOMS: atom_id res chain seq x y z
N PHE A 1 10.05 6.06 -5.32
CA PHE A 1 8.83 6.66 -4.74
C PHE A 1 8.57 8.05 -5.30
N PHE A 2 7.35 8.26 -5.79
CA PHE A 2 6.82 9.58 -6.12
C PHE A 2 6.33 10.22 -4.82
N ARG A 3 7.10 11.15 -4.27
CA ARG A 3 6.80 11.81 -2.99
C ARG A 3 6.28 13.22 -3.27
N GLN A 4 5.11 13.55 -2.74
CA GLN A 4 4.53 14.89 -2.87
C GLN A 4 5.49 15.96 -2.36
N ARG A 5 6.19 15.71 -1.25
CA ARG A 5 7.18 16.65 -0.72
C ARG A 5 8.32 16.91 -1.70
N LEU A 6 8.85 15.87 -2.35
CA LEU A 6 9.95 16.04 -3.30
C LEU A 6 9.50 16.81 -4.53
N ALA A 7 8.27 16.60 -5.02
CA ALA A 7 7.69 17.42 -6.08
C ALA A 7 7.59 18.89 -5.66
N ARG A 8 7.14 19.18 -4.43
CA ARG A 8 7.06 20.56 -3.91
C ARG A 8 8.42 21.24 -3.74
N ILE A 9 9.45 20.52 -3.30
CA ILE A 9 10.78 21.08 -3.01
C ILE A 9 11.63 21.20 -4.28
N ARG A 10 11.58 20.19 -5.17
CA ARG A 10 12.43 20.10 -6.36
C ARG A 10 11.71 20.52 -7.65
N GLY A 11 10.45 20.93 -7.55
CA GLY A 11 9.62 21.41 -8.65
C GLY A 11 9.55 20.39 -9.79
N ASP A 12 9.56 20.91 -11.01
CA ASP A 12 9.40 20.16 -12.27
C ASP A 12 10.37 18.98 -12.45
N GLN A 13 11.51 18.96 -11.74
CA GLN A 13 12.44 17.82 -11.78
C GLN A 13 11.89 16.57 -11.11
N ARG A 14 10.96 16.72 -10.16
CA ARG A 14 10.35 15.61 -9.41
C ARG A 14 8.83 15.64 -9.40
N ASP A 15 8.25 16.46 -10.27
CA ASP A 15 6.83 16.47 -10.58
C ASP A 15 6.58 15.74 -11.91
N PHE A 16 5.43 15.08 -12.01
CA PHE A 16 5.10 14.13 -13.08
C PHE A 16 3.61 14.19 -13.39
N PHE A 17 3.21 13.86 -14.62
CA PHE A 17 1.80 13.64 -14.90
C PHE A 17 1.29 12.41 -14.14
N ILE A 18 0.09 12.53 -13.55
CA ILE A 18 -0.53 11.43 -12.80
C ILE A 18 -0.68 10.17 -13.66
N ARG A 19 -1.02 10.30 -14.95
CA ARG A 19 -1.11 9.14 -15.86
C ARG A 19 0.21 8.37 -15.97
N ASP A 20 1.33 9.08 -15.93
CA ASP A 20 2.67 8.51 -16.06
C ASP A 20 3.05 7.79 -14.77
N VAL A 21 2.75 8.40 -13.62
CA VAL A 21 2.89 7.77 -12.30
C VAL A 21 2.06 6.50 -12.19
N CYS A 22 0.79 6.54 -12.65
CA CYS A 22 -0.09 5.38 -12.70
C CYS A 22 0.48 4.27 -13.60
N ARG A 23 0.97 4.62 -14.81
CA ARG A 23 1.58 3.65 -15.72
C ARG A 23 2.84 3.02 -15.16
N ALA A 24 3.65 3.81 -14.43
CA ALA A 24 4.87 3.34 -13.79
C ALA A 24 4.59 2.40 -12.63
N THR A 25 3.65 2.76 -11.74
CA THR A 25 3.35 1.91 -10.59
C THR A 25 2.66 0.61 -10.96
N SER A 26 2.06 0.49 -12.15
CA SER A 26 1.40 -0.72 -12.63
C SER A 26 2.24 -1.53 -13.63
N ALA A 27 3.51 -1.17 -13.83
CA ALA A 27 4.39 -1.81 -14.82
C ALA A 27 4.97 -3.15 -14.31
N ALA A 28 4.08 -4.09 -13.97
CA ALA A 28 4.44 -5.37 -13.38
C ALA A 28 5.35 -6.17 -14.32
N PRO A 29 6.53 -6.63 -13.87
CA PRO A 29 7.39 -7.51 -14.67
C PRO A 29 6.61 -8.71 -15.17
N THR A 30 6.93 -9.19 -16.37
CA THR A 30 6.24 -10.29 -17.09
C THR A 30 4.82 -9.97 -17.59
N TYR A 31 4.14 -8.95 -17.07
CA TYR A 31 2.82 -8.50 -17.56
C TYR A 31 2.92 -7.29 -18.48
N PHE A 32 3.75 -6.31 -18.12
CA PHE A 32 3.89 -5.06 -18.86
C PHE A 32 5.36 -4.72 -19.11
N SER A 33 5.63 -4.04 -20.23
CA SER A 33 6.94 -3.44 -20.48
C SER A 33 7.25 -2.35 -19.45
N VAL A 34 8.55 -2.13 -19.24
CA VAL A 34 9.10 -1.01 -18.45
C VAL A 34 8.37 0.27 -18.82
N ALA A 35 7.90 1.01 -17.82
CA ALA A 35 7.30 2.31 -18.02
C ALA A 35 8.40 3.35 -18.14
N GLU A 36 8.58 3.87 -19.34
CA GLU A 36 9.44 5.02 -19.56
C GLU A 36 8.62 6.30 -19.43
N ILE A 37 8.89 7.07 -18.37
CA ILE A 37 8.19 8.32 -18.09
C ILE A 37 9.17 9.48 -17.98
N HIS A 38 8.64 10.70 -18.05
CA HIS A 38 9.43 11.92 -17.94
C HIS A 38 8.90 12.81 -16.82
N SER A 39 9.80 13.45 -16.07
CA SER A 39 9.40 14.56 -15.20
C SER A 39 8.92 15.75 -16.04
N LEU A 40 8.27 16.73 -15.42
CA LEU A 40 7.87 17.96 -16.12
C LEU A 40 9.07 18.74 -16.68
N SER A 41 10.26 18.56 -16.09
CA SER A 41 11.52 19.10 -16.61
C SER A 41 12.18 18.24 -17.72
N GLY A 42 11.50 17.20 -18.21
CA GLY A 42 11.99 16.32 -19.28
C GLY A 42 13.02 15.27 -18.87
N VAL A 43 13.25 15.03 -17.58
CA VAL A 43 14.18 13.97 -17.13
C VAL A 43 13.54 12.60 -17.33
N ARG A 44 14.23 11.71 -18.03
CA ARG A 44 13.78 10.35 -18.34
C ARG A 44 13.93 9.39 -17.14
N TYR A 45 12.90 8.60 -16.88
CA TYR A 45 12.87 7.59 -15.83
C TYR A 45 12.34 6.25 -16.36
N PRO A 46 13.18 5.21 -16.46
CA PRO A 46 12.73 3.84 -16.70
C PRO A 46 12.29 3.19 -15.38
N LEU A 47 11.00 2.89 -15.25
CA LEU A 47 10.41 2.41 -14.01
C LEU A 47 9.67 1.08 -14.19
N LEU A 48 9.73 0.27 -13.13
CA LEU A 48 8.96 -0.95 -12.96
C LEU A 48 7.92 -0.74 -11.84
N ASP A 49 7.00 -1.69 -11.73
CA ASP A 49 5.97 -1.72 -10.69
C ASP A 49 6.53 -1.52 -9.29
N GLY A 50 5.82 -0.72 -8.49
CA GLY A 50 6.16 -0.47 -7.10
C GLY A 50 6.05 -1.71 -6.22
N GLY A 51 5.21 -2.67 -6.60
CA GLY A 51 5.00 -3.94 -5.93
C GLY A 51 6.25 -4.80 -5.83
N ILE A 52 7.27 -4.60 -6.66
CA ILE A 52 8.57 -5.29 -6.52
C ILE A 52 9.23 -4.97 -5.17
N PHE A 53 8.99 -3.77 -4.63
CA PHE A 53 9.65 -3.26 -3.42
C PHE A 53 8.69 -2.89 -2.29
N ALA A 54 7.52 -2.35 -2.62
CA ALA A 54 6.57 -1.77 -1.68
C ALA A 54 5.13 -2.26 -1.96
N THR A 55 4.93 -3.57 -1.97
CA THR A 55 3.60 -4.22 -2.01
C THR A 55 2.66 -3.74 -0.90
N ASN A 56 3.21 -3.39 0.26
CA ASN A 56 2.51 -2.71 1.34
C ASN A 56 3.16 -1.33 1.59
N PRO A 57 2.68 -0.24 0.98
CA PRO A 57 3.30 1.07 1.09
C PRO A 57 3.05 1.78 2.43
N SER A 58 2.48 1.10 3.44
CA SER A 58 2.14 1.71 4.73
C SER A 58 3.35 2.32 5.44
N LEU A 59 4.51 1.65 5.38
CA LEU A 59 5.74 2.18 5.95
C LEU A 59 6.24 3.42 5.19
N SER A 60 6.14 3.41 3.85
CA SER A 60 6.48 4.56 3.03
C SER A 60 5.57 5.76 3.33
N ALA A 61 4.27 5.50 3.54
CA ALA A 61 3.31 6.52 3.95
C ALA A 61 3.64 7.07 5.34
N PHE A 62 3.95 6.21 6.30
CA PHE A 62 4.32 6.61 7.66
C PHE A 62 5.55 7.52 7.70
N VAL A 63 6.59 7.19 6.92
CA VAL A 63 7.81 8.01 6.82
C VAL A 63 7.55 9.38 6.17
N GLU A 64 6.51 9.51 5.33
CA GLU A 64 6.13 10.80 4.72
C GLU A 64 5.46 11.77 5.70
N ILE A 65 4.98 11.28 6.85
CA ILE A 65 4.25 12.11 7.83
C ILE A 65 5.16 13.19 8.43
N LYS A 66 6.42 12.88 8.71
CA LYS A 66 7.39 13.86 9.21
C LYS A 66 7.84 14.80 8.10
N ARG A 67 7.61 16.10 8.28
CA ARG A 67 8.19 17.13 7.43
C ARG A 67 9.60 17.47 7.88
N GLU A 68 9.92 17.50 9.15
CA GLU A 68 11.32 17.70 9.56
C GLU A 68 11.79 16.56 10.48
N PRO A 69 13.09 16.20 10.47
CA PRO A 69 13.61 15.14 11.34
C PRO A 69 13.27 15.37 12.82
N GLU A 70 13.32 16.65 13.23
CA GLU A 70 13.05 17.18 14.56
C GLU A 70 11.55 17.14 14.95
N GLU A 71 10.62 17.06 13.99
CA GLU A 71 9.19 17.07 14.31
C GLU A 71 8.82 15.85 15.15
N LEU A 72 8.05 16.05 16.20
CA LEU A 72 7.44 14.93 16.92
C LEU A 72 6.43 14.24 16.02
N ILE A 73 6.35 12.92 16.11
CA ILE A 73 5.33 12.14 15.39
C ILE A 73 3.97 12.52 16.01
N PRO A 74 3.02 13.04 15.23
CA PRO A 74 1.69 13.34 15.76
C PRO A 74 1.03 12.08 16.34
N LYS A 75 0.35 12.22 17.48
CA LYS A 75 -0.38 11.08 18.10
C LYS A 75 -1.73 10.81 17.45
N ASP A 76 -2.23 11.77 16.68
CA ASP A 76 -3.45 11.73 15.89
C ASP A 76 -3.19 11.22 14.45
N ILE A 77 -2.27 10.27 14.29
CA ILE A 77 -2.07 9.56 13.03
C ILE A 77 -2.92 8.31 13.05
N TYR A 78 -3.66 8.07 11.97
CA TYR A 78 -4.38 6.83 11.72
C TYR A 78 -4.00 6.31 10.32
N ILE A 79 -3.64 5.04 10.22
CA ILE A 79 -3.27 4.38 8.97
C ILE A 79 -4.18 3.19 8.73
N LEU A 80 -4.97 3.28 7.67
CA LEU A 80 -5.71 2.16 7.10
C LEU A 80 -4.92 1.54 5.95
N SER A 81 -4.46 0.32 6.13
CA SER A 81 -3.81 -0.49 5.10
C SER A 81 -4.83 -1.44 4.48
N LEU A 82 -5.01 -1.37 3.16
CA LEU A 82 -5.90 -2.26 2.42
C LEU A 82 -5.05 -3.24 1.60
N GLY A 83 -5.14 -4.52 1.93
CA GLY A 83 -4.49 -5.60 1.20
C GLY A 83 -5.38 -6.21 0.13
N THR A 84 -4.78 -6.73 -0.94
CA THR A 84 -5.47 -7.40 -2.05
C THR A 84 -5.71 -8.89 -1.78
N GLY A 85 -5.22 -9.40 -0.65
CA GLY A 85 -5.41 -10.77 -0.23
C GLY A 85 -4.10 -11.50 -0.02
N VAL A 86 -4.13 -12.53 0.83
CA VAL A 86 -2.99 -13.41 1.09
C VAL A 86 -3.14 -14.68 0.27
N SER A 87 -2.28 -14.83 -0.75
CA SER A 87 -2.15 -16.11 -1.45
C SER A 87 -1.55 -17.15 -0.50
N LYS A 88 -2.07 -18.38 -0.56
CA LYS A 88 -1.52 -19.54 0.15
C LYS A 88 -0.83 -20.49 -0.81
N ARG A 89 -0.35 -19.98 -1.94
CA ARG A 89 0.34 -20.78 -2.93
C ARG A 89 1.60 -21.39 -2.29
N SER A 90 1.62 -22.71 -2.26
CA SER A 90 2.80 -23.46 -1.90
C SER A 90 3.64 -23.69 -3.15
N TYR A 91 4.95 -23.59 -3.03
CA TYR A 91 5.89 -23.93 -4.08
C TYR A 91 6.56 -25.24 -3.72
N ASP A 92 6.55 -26.21 -4.65
CA ASP A 92 7.21 -27.48 -4.42
C ASP A 92 8.73 -27.29 -4.54
N SER A 93 9.46 -27.79 -3.54
CA SER A 93 10.91 -27.73 -3.53
C SER A 93 11.52 -28.51 -4.67
N ASP A 94 10.88 -29.58 -5.13
CA ASP A 94 11.40 -30.43 -6.20
C ASP A 94 11.20 -29.76 -7.58
N GLU A 95 10.15 -28.95 -7.76
CA GLU A 95 9.98 -28.11 -8.95
C GLU A 95 11.03 -26.98 -9.04
N LEU A 96 11.55 -26.52 -7.89
CA LEU A 96 12.51 -25.41 -7.80
C LEU A 96 13.98 -25.85 -7.85
N LYS A 97 14.30 -27.13 -7.61
CA LYS A 97 15.69 -27.62 -7.48
C LYS A 97 16.43 -27.78 -8.81
N ASP A 98 15.73 -28.18 -9.88
CA ASP A 98 16.36 -28.55 -11.16
C ASP A 98 15.93 -27.66 -12.35
N THR A 99 15.37 -26.49 -12.06
CA THR A 99 14.85 -25.56 -13.06
C THR A 99 15.85 -24.47 -13.43
N LYS A 100 15.94 -24.13 -14.72
CA LYS A 100 16.70 -22.96 -15.18
C LYS A 100 16.15 -21.70 -14.50
N ALA A 101 17.02 -20.74 -14.19
CA ALA A 101 16.66 -19.52 -13.45
C ALA A 101 15.36 -18.82 -13.94
N LEU A 102 15.11 -18.80 -15.25
CA LEU A 102 13.90 -18.21 -15.84
C LEU A 102 12.58 -18.79 -15.29
N PHE A 103 12.56 -20.07 -14.91
CA PHE A 103 11.37 -20.74 -14.37
C PHE A 103 11.19 -20.50 -12.86
N VAL A 104 12.24 -20.09 -12.16
CA VAL A 104 12.21 -19.79 -10.71
C VAL A 104 11.84 -18.34 -10.43
N VAL A 105 12.17 -17.41 -11.36
CA VAL A 105 11.95 -15.97 -11.18
C VAL A 105 10.51 -15.59 -10.78
N PRO A 106 9.44 -16.11 -11.41
CA PRO A 106 8.08 -15.76 -11.00
C PRO A 106 7.74 -16.18 -9.56
N ALA A 107 8.17 -17.39 -9.16
CA ALA A 107 7.98 -17.90 -7.81
C ALA A 107 8.78 -17.06 -6.79
N LEU A 108 10.03 -16.72 -7.11
CA LEU A 108 10.87 -15.86 -6.29
C LEU A 108 10.25 -14.48 -6.09
N LEU A 109 9.75 -13.85 -7.17
CA LEU A 109 9.09 -12.54 -7.09
C LEU A 109 7.86 -12.60 -6.19
N ASP A 110 7.01 -13.62 -6.34
CA ASP A 110 5.83 -13.81 -5.49
C ASP A 110 6.22 -13.97 -4.00
N MET A 111 7.21 -14.82 -3.69
CA MET A 111 7.72 -14.98 -2.33
C MET A 111 8.29 -13.67 -1.75
N MET A 112 9.07 -12.93 -2.53
CA MET A 112 9.64 -11.65 -2.10
C MET A 112 8.54 -10.60 -1.85
N MET A 113 7.53 -10.54 -2.72
CA MET A 113 6.38 -9.64 -2.59
C MET A 113 5.53 -9.96 -1.35
N GLY A 114 5.29 -11.25 -1.08
CA GLY A 114 4.66 -11.73 0.14
C GLY A 114 5.46 -11.33 1.39
N ALA A 115 6.76 -11.64 1.41
CA ALA A 115 7.65 -11.29 2.52
C ALA A 115 7.72 -9.77 2.76
N ALA A 116 7.79 -8.95 1.70
CA ALA A 116 7.78 -7.49 1.81
C ALA A 116 6.46 -6.96 2.42
N THR A 117 5.33 -7.58 2.06
CA THR A 117 4.00 -7.26 2.60
C THR A 117 3.93 -7.53 4.10
N GLU A 118 4.34 -8.75 4.50
CA GLU A 118 4.32 -9.22 5.87
C GLU A 118 5.28 -8.43 6.76
N THR A 119 6.50 -8.18 6.28
CA THR A 119 7.52 -7.39 6.99
C THR A 119 7.02 -5.97 7.25
N SER A 120 6.47 -5.31 6.22
CA SER A 120 5.89 -3.97 6.38
C SER A 120 4.72 -3.98 7.37
N HIS A 121 3.86 -5.01 7.31
CA HIS A 121 2.75 -5.12 8.24
C HIS A 121 3.21 -5.31 9.68
N PHE A 122 4.21 -6.17 9.90
CA PHE A 122 4.83 -6.40 11.20
C PHE A 122 5.46 -5.12 11.76
N TYR A 123 6.29 -4.42 10.98
CA TYR A 123 6.92 -3.17 11.44
C TYR A 123 5.90 -2.10 11.79
N MET A 124 4.84 -1.94 11.00
CA MET A 124 3.79 -0.98 11.32
C MET A 124 3.08 -1.31 12.63
N LYS A 125 2.77 -2.58 12.92
CA LYS A 125 2.24 -2.98 14.23
C LYS A 125 3.19 -2.62 15.37
N GLN A 126 4.47 -2.93 15.22
CA GLN A 126 5.48 -2.65 16.26
C GLN A 126 5.61 -1.14 16.51
N ILE A 127 5.71 -0.34 15.44
CA ILE A 127 5.80 1.13 15.53
C ILE A 127 4.60 1.70 16.29
N PHE A 128 3.38 1.33 15.91
CA PHE A 128 2.16 1.86 16.53
C PHE A 128 1.99 1.39 17.98
N SER A 129 2.44 0.16 18.27
CA SER A 129 2.53 -0.34 19.65
C SER A 129 3.52 0.49 20.49
N PHE A 130 4.72 0.77 19.99
CA PHE A 130 5.72 1.58 20.69
C PHE A 130 5.30 3.03 20.91
N LEU A 131 4.49 3.58 20.01
CA LEU A 131 3.90 4.92 20.15
C LEU A 131 2.74 4.96 21.15
N GLY A 132 2.29 3.81 21.69
CA GLY A 132 1.17 3.72 22.61
C GLY A 132 -0.19 3.90 21.95
N ILE A 133 -0.29 3.70 20.63
CA ILE A 133 -1.51 3.88 19.82
C ILE A 133 -1.76 2.66 18.90
N PRO A 134 -1.78 1.42 19.42
CA PRO A 134 -1.85 0.21 18.60
C PRO A 134 -3.07 0.16 17.66
N ASP A 135 -4.21 0.71 18.09
CA ASP A 135 -5.47 0.71 17.34
C ASP A 135 -5.51 1.73 16.19
N HIS A 136 -4.47 2.55 16.05
CA HIS A 136 -4.39 3.54 14.99
C HIS A 136 -3.81 2.99 13.68
N TYR A 137 -3.26 1.76 13.69
CA TYR A 137 -2.89 1.05 12.46
C TYR A 137 -3.79 -0.16 12.27
N VAL A 138 -4.62 -0.11 11.23
CA VAL A 138 -5.55 -1.19 10.90
C VAL A 138 -5.24 -1.71 9.50
N ARG A 139 -5.09 -3.03 9.36
CA ARG A 139 -4.99 -3.69 8.05
C ARG A 139 -6.25 -4.52 7.79
N LEU A 140 -6.91 -4.26 6.67
CA LEU A 140 -7.98 -5.09 6.15
C LEU A 140 -7.46 -5.85 4.93
N GLU A 141 -7.55 -7.17 4.98
CA GLU A 141 -7.05 -8.04 3.91
C GLU A 141 -7.82 -9.38 3.90
N PRO A 142 -8.25 -9.87 2.72
CA PRO A 142 -8.84 -11.20 2.60
C PRO A 142 -7.80 -12.31 2.87
N LEU A 143 -8.08 -13.19 3.84
CA LEU A 143 -7.16 -14.28 4.21
C LEU A 143 -7.41 -15.60 3.45
N ASN A 144 -8.51 -15.68 2.72
CA ASN A 144 -8.89 -16.87 1.95
C ASN A 144 -9.37 -16.47 0.56
N LEU A 145 -8.56 -16.82 -0.44
CA LEU A 145 -8.81 -16.51 -1.85
C LEU A 145 -9.37 -17.71 -2.64
N GLN A 146 -9.72 -18.83 -2.01
CA GLN A 146 -10.15 -20.06 -2.69
C GLN A 146 -11.35 -19.88 -3.65
N SER A 147 -12.22 -18.89 -3.39
CA SER A 147 -13.38 -18.61 -4.23
C SER A 147 -13.07 -17.78 -5.48
N VAL A 148 -11.86 -17.24 -5.60
CA VAL A 148 -11.43 -16.36 -6.71
C VAL A 148 -10.24 -16.96 -7.45
N LYS A 149 -10.03 -16.49 -8.68
CA LYS A 149 -8.74 -16.63 -9.36
C LYS A 149 -7.86 -15.49 -8.90
N GLU A 150 -6.79 -15.81 -8.18
CA GLU A 150 -5.90 -14.83 -7.54
C GLU A 150 -4.81 -14.27 -8.47
N GLN A 151 -4.72 -14.75 -9.72
CA GLN A 151 -3.76 -14.21 -10.69
C GLN A 151 -4.05 -12.73 -11.00
N LEU A 152 -2.98 -11.94 -11.15
CA LEU A 152 -3.04 -10.48 -11.36
C LEU A 152 -3.85 -10.09 -12.61
N ASP A 153 -3.81 -10.91 -13.65
CA ASP A 153 -4.47 -10.71 -14.94
C ASP A 153 -5.84 -11.40 -15.07
N ALA A 154 -6.37 -12.00 -13.99
CA ALA A 154 -7.64 -12.72 -14.00
C ALA A 154 -8.88 -11.79 -14.05
N ALA A 155 -9.01 -10.98 -15.09
CA ALA A 155 -10.01 -9.92 -15.25
C ALA A 155 -11.32 -10.35 -15.92
N SER A 156 -11.64 -11.65 -15.95
CA SER A 156 -12.94 -12.10 -16.49
C SER A 156 -14.10 -11.55 -15.64
N PRO A 157 -15.26 -11.15 -16.22
CA PRO A 157 -16.40 -10.61 -15.47
C PRO A 157 -16.81 -11.49 -14.29
N ARG A 158 -16.88 -12.81 -14.50
CA ARG A 158 -17.18 -13.80 -13.46
C ARG A 158 -16.19 -13.78 -12.29
N ASN A 159 -14.91 -13.51 -12.54
CA ASN A 159 -13.92 -13.40 -11.46
C ASN A 159 -14.04 -12.08 -10.71
N ILE A 160 -14.35 -10.98 -11.42
CA ILE A 160 -14.63 -9.68 -10.80
C ILE A 160 -15.84 -9.79 -9.87
N ASP A 161 -16.92 -10.47 -10.28
CA ASP A 161 -18.09 -10.72 -9.43
C ASP A 161 -17.72 -11.50 -8.16
N ARG A 162 -16.82 -12.48 -8.28
CA ARG A 162 -16.33 -13.26 -7.14
C ARG A 162 -15.44 -12.43 -6.20
N LEU A 163 -14.63 -11.51 -6.75
CA LEU A 163 -13.83 -10.57 -5.97
C LEU A 163 -14.73 -9.59 -5.18
N MET A 164 -15.82 -9.10 -5.79
CA MET A 164 -16.82 -8.28 -5.10
C MET A 164 -17.48 -9.06 -3.95
N ALA A 165 -17.95 -10.28 -4.21
CA ALA A 165 -18.54 -11.13 -3.17
C ALA A 165 -17.55 -11.47 -2.03
N LEU A 166 -16.26 -11.62 -2.35
CA LEU A 166 -15.19 -11.79 -1.36
C LEU A 166 -15.04 -10.54 -0.49
N ALA A 167 -15.08 -9.35 -1.08
CA ALA A 167 -15.02 -8.08 -0.34
C ALA A 167 -16.24 -7.92 0.58
N ASP A 168 -17.45 -8.18 0.10
CA ASP A 168 -18.68 -8.11 0.89
C ASP A 168 -18.65 -9.04 2.11
N ARG A 169 -18.15 -10.27 1.92
CA ARG A 169 -17.93 -11.22 3.01
C ARG A 169 -16.93 -10.67 4.03
N MET A 170 -15.79 -10.14 3.58
CA MET A 170 -14.77 -9.58 4.47
C MET A 170 -15.34 -8.41 5.28
N ILE A 171 -16.05 -7.49 4.63
CA ILE A 171 -16.70 -6.33 5.27
C ILE A 171 -17.67 -6.81 6.35
N SER A 172 -18.52 -7.78 6.02
CA SER A 172 -19.49 -8.35 6.96
C SER A 172 -18.83 -9.01 8.17
N GLN A 173 -17.73 -9.73 7.96
CA GLN A 173 -16.97 -10.40 9.04
C GLN A 173 -16.14 -9.44 9.90
N ARG A 174 -15.82 -8.25 9.38
CA ARG A 174 -14.94 -7.25 10.00
C ARG A 174 -15.68 -5.98 10.39
N SER A 175 -17.01 -6.02 10.54
CA SER A 175 -17.84 -4.85 10.85
C SER A 175 -17.32 -4.05 12.05
N ALA A 176 -17.03 -4.72 13.16
CA ALA A 176 -16.50 -4.05 14.37
C ALA A 176 -15.16 -3.32 14.14
N VAL A 177 -14.31 -3.82 13.25
CA VAL A 177 -13.05 -3.15 12.88
C VAL A 177 -13.32 -1.94 11.98
N ILE A 178 -14.32 -2.04 11.10
CA ILE A 178 -14.75 -0.91 10.27
C ILE A 178 -15.37 0.19 11.14
N ASP A 179 -16.18 -0.18 12.13
CA ASP A 179 -16.74 0.77 13.10
C ASP A 179 -15.64 1.50 13.87
N LEU A 180 -14.61 0.78 14.33
CA LEU A 180 -13.42 1.39 14.95
C LEU A 180 -12.73 2.41 14.02
N ILE A 181 -12.57 2.08 12.73
CA ILE A 181 -12.01 3.02 11.74
C ILE A 181 -12.89 4.27 11.61
N VAL A 182 -14.21 4.09 11.51
CA VAL A 182 -15.17 5.20 11.38
C VAL A 182 -15.13 6.09 12.62
N ASP A 183 -15.14 5.51 13.82
CA ASP A 183 -15.04 6.25 15.08
C ASP A 183 -13.75 7.07 15.17
N ASN A 184 -12.63 6.48 14.75
CA ASN A 184 -11.34 7.16 14.70
C ASN A 184 -11.35 8.35 13.72
N LEU A 185 -11.96 8.18 12.54
CA LEU A 185 -12.11 9.26 11.55
C LEU A 185 -13.03 10.39 12.07
N ILE A 186 -14.10 10.05 12.80
CA ILE A 186 -14.98 11.04 13.42
C ILE A 186 -14.23 11.83 14.50
N LYS A 187 -13.49 11.16 15.37
CA LYS A 187 -12.65 11.80 16.41
C LYS A 187 -11.64 12.76 15.80
N LEU A 188 -10.94 12.34 14.74
CA LEU A 188 -10.02 13.19 13.99
C LEU A 188 -10.68 14.48 13.48
N LYS A 189 -11.86 14.35 12.86
CA LYS A 189 -12.59 15.48 12.30
C LYS A 189 -13.04 16.47 13.38
N LEU A 190 -13.42 15.98 14.56
CA LEU A 190 -13.82 16.82 15.69
C LEU A 190 -12.63 17.57 16.28
N SER A 191 -11.51 16.88 16.53
CA SER A 191 -10.27 17.48 17.02
C SER A 191 -9.77 18.60 16.10
N GLN A 192 -9.79 18.40 14.78
CA GLN A 192 -9.40 19.46 13.83
C GLN A 192 -10.33 20.68 13.87
N LYS A 193 -11.64 20.49 14.08
CA LYS A 193 -12.58 21.61 14.19
C LYS A 193 -12.36 22.42 15.46
N GLU A 194 -12.07 21.76 16.57
CA GLU A 194 -11.75 22.42 17.85
C GLU A 194 -10.45 23.24 17.71
N ALA A 195 -9.39 22.65 17.16
CA ALA A 195 -8.12 23.35 16.92
C ALA A 195 -8.30 24.60 16.01
N ILE A 196 -9.12 24.51 14.97
CA ILE A 196 -9.44 25.66 14.09
C ILE A 196 -10.22 26.73 14.85
N LYS A 197 -11.17 26.34 15.72
CA LYS A 197 -11.97 27.28 16.51
C LYS A 197 -11.10 28.04 17.52
N ASP A 198 -10.23 27.33 18.23
CA ASP A 198 -9.30 27.93 19.21
C ASP A 198 -8.29 28.87 18.54
N SER A 199 -7.81 28.52 17.35
CA SER A 199 -6.93 29.40 16.55
C SER A 199 -7.62 30.69 16.09
N LYS A 200 -8.96 30.68 15.95
CA LYS A 200 -9.76 31.84 15.53
C LYS A 200 -10.24 32.70 16.69
N SER A 201 -10.32 32.17 17.92
CA SER A 201 -10.64 32.96 19.12
C SER A 201 -9.45 33.70 19.72
N LEU A 202 -8.24 33.45 19.20
CA LEU A 202 -6.99 34.13 19.58
C LEU A 202 -6.68 35.35 18.68
N PHE A 203 -7.59 35.70 17.76
CA PHE A 203 -7.60 36.92 16.94
C PHE A 203 -8.93 37.66 17.13
#